data_AF-A0A9Q4NSF2-F1
#
_entry.id   AF-A0A9Q4NSF2-F1
#
_cell.length_a   1.000
_cell.length_b   1.000
_cell.length_c   1.000
_cell.angle_alpha   90.00
_cell.angle_beta   90.00
_cell.angle_gamma   90.00
#
_symmetry.space_group_name_H-M   'P 1'
#
loop_
_entity.id
_entity.type
_entity.pdbx_description
1 polymer ?
#
loop_
_entity_poly.entity_id
_entity_poly.type
_entity_poly.pdbx_seq_one_letter_code
_entity_poly.pdbx_strand_id
1 'polypeptide(L)'
;MPGSFSELRTAGGPNKPWVVGGVLALIVAIIGVALAAAYWYANPKPEPVNEVPETVTVTAQPQLGDDPSAPTESISGTFTGTLNSLEDDAKVKAWPAVATFGGGTASVTYPLTGCTALIGEGGESIPLTKGCNDGQGRWDVEKHTPGVVKLTYLEDDIALVEGELSAGLP
;
A
#
# COMPACT_ATOMS: atom_id res chain seq x y z
N MET A 1 -8.23 18.69 -69.97
CA MET A 1 -8.03 17.46 -69.18
C MET A 1 -8.31 17.76 -67.71
N PRO A 2 -9.27 17.08 -67.05
CA PRO A 2 -9.31 17.07 -65.59
C PRO A 2 -8.07 16.32 -65.05
N GLY A 3 -7.35 16.91 -64.09
CA GLY A 3 -6.09 16.38 -63.59
C GLY A 3 -6.25 15.15 -62.69
N SER A 4 -5.22 14.30 -62.67
CA SER A 4 -5.14 12.96 -62.04
C SER A 4 -5.47 12.87 -60.53
N PHE A 5 -5.69 14.01 -59.87
CA PHE A 5 -6.08 14.08 -58.46
C PHE A 5 -7.58 14.35 -58.24
N SER A 6 -8.36 14.48 -59.32
CA SER A 6 -9.81 14.73 -59.21
C SER A 6 -10.56 13.48 -58.73
N GLU A 7 -10.08 12.27 -59.03
CA GLU A 7 -10.66 11.02 -58.51
C GLU A 7 -10.38 10.81 -57.02
N LEU A 8 -9.22 11.23 -56.50
CA LEU A 8 -8.90 11.12 -55.07
C LEU A 8 -9.76 12.04 -54.19
N ARG A 9 -10.24 13.17 -54.73
CA ARG A 9 -11.17 14.06 -54.00
C ARG A 9 -12.61 13.53 -54.00
N THR A 10 -12.98 12.75 -55.01
CA THR A 10 -14.34 12.20 -55.22
C THR A 10 -14.49 10.77 -54.69
N ALA A 11 -13.39 10.06 -54.39
CA ALA A 11 -13.38 8.71 -53.80
C ALA A 11 -13.88 8.64 -52.34
N GLY A 12 -14.34 9.75 -51.76
CA GLY A 12 -14.96 9.78 -50.45
C GLY A 12 -16.47 9.57 -50.56
N GLY A 13 -16.89 8.30 -50.63
CA GLY A 13 -18.31 7.93 -50.51
C GLY A 13 -18.95 8.40 -49.18
N PRO A 14 -20.26 8.14 -48.98
CA PRO A 14 -21.08 8.68 -47.87
C PRO A 14 -20.59 8.35 -46.44
N ASN A 15 -19.51 7.57 -46.31
CA ASN A 15 -18.91 7.12 -45.07
C ASN A 15 -17.91 8.15 -44.49
N LYS A 16 -17.64 9.25 -45.22
CA LYS A 16 -16.73 10.34 -44.81
C LYS A 16 -16.94 10.85 -43.37
N PRO A 17 -18.18 11.11 -42.89
CA PRO A 17 -18.39 11.53 -41.49
C PRO A 17 -18.04 10.42 -40.48
N TRP A 18 -18.26 9.15 -40.83
CA TRP A 18 -17.91 8.01 -39.96
C TRP A 18 -16.40 7.80 -39.87
N VAL A 19 -15.68 7.96 -40.98
CA VAL A 19 -14.20 7.90 -40.98
C VAL A 19 -13.61 9.05 -40.18
N VAL A 20 -14.13 10.27 -40.34
CA VAL A 20 -13.70 11.44 -39.55
C VAL A 20 -14.00 11.23 -38.06
N GLY A 21 -15.18 10.70 -37.72
CA GLY A 21 -15.54 10.36 -36.34
C GLY A 21 -14.61 9.30 -35.74
N GLY A 22 -14.29 8.24 -36.51
CA GLY A 22 -13.37 7.19 -36.08
C GLY A 22 -11.94 7.72 -35.86
N VAL A 23 -11.44 8.57 -36.75
CA VAL A 23 -10.11 9.19 -36.61
C VAL A 23 -10.08 10.13 -35.40
N LEU A 24 -11.13 10.93 -35.17
CA LEU A 24 -11.23 11.79 -33.98
C LEU A 24 -11.27 10.97 -32.68
N ALA A 25 -12.06 9.90 -32.63
CA ALA A 25 -12.13 9.01 -31.48
C ALA A 25 -10.76 8.37 -31.18
N LEU A 26 -10.05 7.94 -32.23
CA LEU A 26 -8.70 7.39 -32.09
C LEU A 26 -7.70 8.42 -31.54
N ILE A 27 -7.73 9.66 -32.05
CA ILE A 27 -6.85 10.74 -31.56
C ILE A 27 -7.13 11.03 -30.09
N VAL A 28 -8.40 11.14 -29.69
CA VAL A 28 -8.78 11.39 -28.29
C VAL A 28 -8.33 10.24 -27.39
N ALA A 29 -8.47 8.99 -27.83
CA ALA A 29 -7.99 7.84 -27.08
C ALA A 29 -6.48 7.87 -26.88
N ILE A 30 -5.70 8.17 -27.93
CA ILE A 30 -4.23 8.27 -27.85
C ILE A 30 -3.81 9.38 -26.87
N ILE A 31 -4.44 10.56 -26.96
CA ILE A 31 -4.15 11.67 -26.05
C ILE A 31 -4.51 11.27 -24.60
N GLY A 32 -5.64 10.60 -24.39
CA GLY A 32 -6.05 10.12 -23.07
C GLY A 32 -5.03 9.15 -22.46
N VAL A 33 -4.55 8.18 -23.24
CA VAL A 33 -3.51 7.23 -22.80
C VAL A 33 -2.20 7.96 -22.47
N ALA A 34 -1.79 8.91 -23.32
CA ALA A 34 -0.57 9.68 -23.08
C ALA A 34 -0.65 10.54 -21.81
N LEU A 35 -1.79 11.19 -21.55
CA LEU A 35 -2.01 11.97 -20.34
C LEU A 35 -2.03 11.10 -19.08
N ALA A 36 -2.67 9.93 -19.15
CA ALA A 36 -2.65 8.98 -18.05
C ALA A 36 -1.21 8.53 -17.75
N ALA A 37 -0.46 8.11 -18.77
CA ALA A 37 0.94 7.71 -18.61
C ALA A 37 1.81 8.85 -18.04
N ALA A 38 1.63 10.09 -18.51
CA ALA A 38 2.33 11.25 -17.99
C ALA A 38 1.98 11.52 -16.52
N TYR A 39 0.71 11.36 -16.13
CA TYR A 39 0.29 11.52 -14.74
C TYR A 39 0.93 10.47 -13.82
N TRP A 40 0.97 9.20 -14.25
CA TRP A 40 1.64 8.13 -13.51
C TRP A 40 3.15 8.37 -13.40
N TYR A 41 3.78 8.88 -14.47
CA TYR A 41 5.21 9.18 -14.48
C TYR A 41 5.56 10.39 -13.62
N ALA A 42 4.71 11.42 -13.60
CA ALA A 42 4.90 12.63 -12.80
C ALA A 42 4.61 12.42 -11.31
N ASN A 43 3.84 11.38 -10.96
CA ASN A 43 3.55 11.00 -9.57
C ASN A 43 4.13 9.60 -9.29
N PRO A 44 5.47 9.44 -9.35
CA PRO A 44 6.08 8.17 -9.00
C PRO A 44 5.72 7.84 -7.56
N LYS A 45 5.26 6.60 -7.33
CA LYS A 45 5.10 6.07 -5.97
C LYS A 45 6.47 6.21 -5.29
N PRO A 46 6.55 6.73 -4.04
CA PRO A 46 7.83 6.88 -3.36
C PRO A 46 8.62 5.58 -3.45
N GLU A 47 9.80 5.64 -4.06
CA GLU A 47 10.69 4.47 -4.04
C GLU A 47 11.06 4.21 -2.57
N PRO A 48 10.99 2.95 -2.12
CA PRO A 48 11.43 2.58 -0.80
C PRO A 48 12.94 2.80 -0.73
N VAL A 49 13.34 3.89 -0.09
CA VAL A 49 14.75 4.20 0.17
C VAL A 49 15.23 3.21 1.22
N ASN A 50 16.31 2.47 0.93
CA ASN A 50 17.00 1.56 1.88
C ASN A 50 17.74 2.31 3.01
N GLU A 51 17.35 3.54 3.31
CA GLU A 51 17.83 4.25 4.49
C GLU A 51 16.84 3.98 5.61
N VAL A 52 17.36 3.39 6.70
CA VAL A 52 16.66 3.34 7.99
C VAL A 52 16.30 4.78 8.36
N PRO A 53 15.01 5.17 8.37
CA PRO A 53 14.64 6.53 8.69
C PRO A 53 15.08 6.83 10.12
N GLU A 54 15.76 7.95 10.34
CA GLU A 54 15.97 8.46 11.69
C GLU A 54 14.60 8.69 12.33
N THR A 55 14.27 7.84 13.31
CA THR A 55 13.25 8.00 14.34
C THR A 55 12.11 8.98 14.01
N VAL A 56 11.01 8.43 13.49
CA VAL A 56 9.75 9.17 13.38
C VAL A 56 9.14 9.30 14.78
N THR A 57 9.30 10.46 15.40
CA THR A 57 8.68 10.80 16.69
C THR A 57 7.18 11.03 16.50
N VAL A 58 6.40 9.96 16.61
CA VAL A 58 4.93 10.04 16.69
C VAL A 58 4.55 10.39 18.12
N THR A 59 3.93 11.55 18.32
CA THR A 59 3.34 11.95 19.61
C THR A 59 2.06 11.14 19.85
N ALA A 60 2.17 10.00 20.52
CA ALA A 60 1.01 9.23 20.97
C ALA A 60 0.48 9.82 22.29
N GLN A 61 -0.84 9.97 22.40
CA GLN A 61 -1.52 10.38 23.62
C GLN A 61 -1.73 9.15 24.53
N PRO A 62 -1.34 9.18 25.82
CA PRO A 62 -1.45 7.99 26.68
C PRO A 62 -2.92 7.68 26.98
N GLN A 63 -3.35 6.43 26.82
CA GLN A 63 -4.56 5.93 27.47
C GLN A 63 -4.21 4.95 28.60
N LEU A 64 -4.94 5.14 29.70
CA LEU A 64 -4.81 4.56 31.03
C LEU A 64 -4.66 3.03 31.07
N GLY A 65 -3.71 2.58 31.90
CA GLY A 65 -3.91 1.43 32.79
C GLY A 65 -3.26 0.12 32.35
N ASP A 66 -1.95 -0.04 32.61
CA ASP A 66 -1.33 -1.35 32.68
C ASP A 66 -1.80 -2.08 33.95
N ASP A 67 -2.79 -2.97 33.81
CA ASP A 67 -3.08 -4.00 34.80
C ASP A 67 -2.27 -5.25 34.45
N PRO A 68 -1.25 -5.63 35.24
CA PRO A 68 -0.37 -6.77 34.96
C PRO A 68 -1.06 -8.14 35.07
N SER A 69 -2.36 -8.18 35.39
CA SER A 69 -3.16 -9.40 35.51
C SER A 69 -4.05 -9.66 34.28
N ALA A 70 -4.04 -8.78 33.27
CA ALA A 70 -4.87 -8.96 32.10
C ALA A 70 -4.29 -10.05 31.18
N PRO A 71 -5.13 -10.99 30.68
CA PRO A 71 -4.69 -11.97 29.69
C PRO A 71 -4.06 -11.28 28.48
N THR A 72 -3.27 -12.02 27.70
CA THR A 72 -2.58 -11.56 26.48
C THR A 72 -3.50 -10.81 25.50
N GLU A 73 -4.82 -10.98 25.64
CA GLU A 73 -5.95 -10.38 24.91
C GLU A 73 -6.12 -8.86 25.01
N SER A 74 -5.39 -8.13 25.85
CA SER A 74 -5.49 -6.65 25.90
C SER A 74 -4.16 -5.94 25.66
N ILE A 75 -3.47 -6.26 24.55
CA ILE A 75 -2.50 -5.30 24.00
C ILE A 75 -3.31 -4.05 23.62
N SER A 76 -3.02 -2.92 24.24
CA SER A 76 -3.64 -1.65 23.88
C SER A 76 -2.58 -0.58 23.82
N GLY A 77 -2.59 0.23 22.78
CA GLY A 77 -1.62 1.30 22.58
C GLY A 77 -1.06 1.32 21.16
N THR A 78 -0.19 2.29 20.92
CA THR A 78 0.49 2.47 19.63
C THR A 78 1.96 2.10 19.76
N PHE A 79 2.40 1.23 18.87
CA PHE A 79 3.75 0.69 18.81
C PHE A 79 4.37 1.08 17.47
N THR A 80 5.63 1.47 17.49
CA THR A 80 6.38 1.88 16.31
C THR A 80 7.69 1.10 16.24
N GLY A 81 8.17 0.87 15.03
CA GLY A 81 9.40 0.11 14.82
C GLY A 81 9.57 -0.26 13.36
N THR A 82 10.39 -1.28 13.12
CA THR A 82 10.80 -1.68 11.78
C THR A 82 10.41 -3.12 11.54
N LEU A 83 9.75 -3.37 10.41
CA LEU A 83 9.49 -4.72 9.90
C LEU A 83 10.54 -5.06 8.86
N ASN A 84 10.91 -6.34 8.81
CA ASN A 84 11.90 -6.89 7.89
C ASN A 84 11.24 -7.98 7.04
N SER A 85 11.51 -7.99 5.75
CA SER A 85 11.14 -9.10 4.89
C SER A 85 12.12 -10.26 5.10
N LEU A 86 11.57 -11.45 5.24
CA LEU A 86 12.28 -12.71 5.34
C LEU A 86 12.59 -13.33 3.97
N GLU A 87 12.09 -12.73 2.89
CA GLU A 87 12.31 -13.21 1.53
C GLU A 87 13.70 -12.78 1.02
N ASP A 88 14.45 -13.71 0.42
CA ASP A 88 15.82 -13.48 -0.03
C ASP A 88 15.92 -12.43 -1.15
N ASP A 89 14.92 -12.34 -2.02
CA ASP A 89 14.87 -11.46 -3.20
C ASP A 89 13.92 -10.25 -3.03
N ALA A 90 13.49 -9.95 -1.80
CA ALA A 90 12.64 -8.80 -1.51
C ALA A 90 13.26 -7.48 -2.01
N LYS A 91 12.45 -6.72 -2.77
CA LYS A 91 12.82 -5.37 -3.23
C LYS A 91 13.10 -4.40 -2.09
N VAL A 92 12.45 -4.61 -0.95
CA VAL A 92 12.60 -3.82 0.28
C VAL A 92 12.87 -4.79 1.42
N LYS A 93 14.06 -4.69 2.02
CA LYS A 93 14.46 -5.58 3.10
C LYS A 93 13.89 -5.18 4.46
N ALA A 94 13.72 -3.87 4.69
CA ALA A 94 13.18 -3.36 5.94
C ALA A 94 12.39 -2.06 5.71
N TRP A 95 11.31 -1.85 6.47
CA TRP A 95 10.50 -0.64 6.40
C TRP A 95 9.88 -0.29 7.77
N PRO A 96 9.65 1.00 8.03
CA PRO A 96 8.97 1.43 9.25
C PRO A 96 7.50 1.01 9.25
N ALA A 97 7.00 0.59 10.41
CA ALA A 97 5.61 0.26 10.63
C ALA A 97 5.11 0.85 11.95
N VAL A 98 3.81 1.13 11.99
CA VAL A 98 3.09 1.57 13.17
C VAL A 98 1.92 0.61 13.39
N ALA A 99 1.87 -0.03 14.54
CA ALA A 99 0.75 -0.87 14.92
C ALA A 99 -0.01 -0.24 16.08
N THR A 100 -1.33 -0.11 15.95
CA THR A 100 -2.22 0.37 17.00
C THR A 100 -3.14 -0.76 17.40
N PHE A 101 -3.09 -1.17 18.66
CA PHE A 101 -3.91 -2.24 19.22
C PHE A 101 -5.03 -1.66 20.09
N GLY A 102 -6.23 -2.23 20.00
CA GLY A 102 -7.36 -1.84 20.82
C GLY A 102 -8.57 -2.75 20.66
N GLY A 103 -9.19 -3.13 21.77
CA GLY A 103 -10.47 -3.84 21.77
C GLY A 103 -10.46 -5.18 21.02
N GLY A 104 -9.38 -5.96 21.13
CA GLY A 104 -9.25 -7.28 20.50
C GLY A 104 -8.80 -7.26 19.04
N THR A 105 -8.71 -6.08 18.42
CA THR A 105 -8.22 -5.90 17.04
C THR A 105 -7.02 -4.98 17.01
N ALA A 106 -6.33 -4.90 15.88
CA ALA A 106 -5.27 -3.94 15.68
C ALA A 106 -5.26 -3.40 14.26
N SER A 107 -4.54 -2.32 14.03
CA SER A 107 -4.27 -1.81 12.69
C SER A 107 -2.78 -1.61 12.51
N VAL A 108 -2.23 -2.15 11.43
CA VAL A 108 -0.84 -1.90 11.02
C VAL A 108 -0.83 -0.91 9.86
N THR A 109 -0.05 0.15 9.99
CA THR A 109 0.13 1.21 8.99
C THR A 109 1.59 1.28 8.57
N TYR A 110 1.81 1.36 7.26
CA TYR A 110 3.11 1.58 6.64
C TYR A 110 3.20 3.04 6.14
N PRO A 111 3.87 3.93 6.88
CA PRO A 111 3.84 5.37 6.57
C PRO A 111 4.38 5.71 5.18
N LEU A 112 5.35 4.95 4.67
CA LEU A 112 5.99 5.22 3.38
C LEU A 112 5.10 4.89 2.19
N THR A 113 4.25 3.86 2.32
CA THR A 113 3.39 3.39 1.22
C THR A 113 1.94 3.88 1.37
N GLY A 114 1.55 4.36 2.55
CA GLY A 114 0.16 4.70 2.88
C GLY A 114 -0.76 3.48 2.95
N CYS A 115 -0.18 2.28 3.03
CA CYS A 115 -0.95 1.07 3.28
C CYS A 115 -1.33 1.00 4.76
N THR A 116 -2.61 0.77 5.03
CA THR A 116 -3.12 0.41 6.34
C THR A 116 -3.94 -0.87 6.22
N ALA A 117 -3.61 -1.86 7.04
CA ALA A 117 -4.35 -3.11 7.16
C ALA A 117 -4.89 -3.25 8.58
N LEU A 118 -6.10 -3.79 8.70
CA LEU A 118 -6.70 -4.23 9.95
C LEU A 118 -6.20 -5.64 10.24
N ILE A 119 -5.82 -5.88 11.48
CA ILE A 119 -5.58 -7.18 12.07
C ILE A 119 -6.85 -7.51 12.85
N GLY A 120 -7.64 -8.45 12.34
CA GLY A 120 -8.85 -8.89 13.02
C GLY A 120 -8.57 -9.72 14.26
N GLU A 121 -9.61 -10.14 14.98
CA GLU A 121 -9.48 -10.86 16.26
C GLU A 121 -8.75 -12.22 16.09
N GLY A 122 -8.88 -12.83 14.91
CA GLY A 122 -8.16 -14.05 14.56
C GLY A 122 -6.74 -13.79 14.04
N GLY A 123 -6.32 -12.53 13.90
CA GLY A 123 -5.07 -12.14 13.26
C GLY A 123 -5.18 -11.98 11.75
N GLU A 124 -6.37 -12.14 11.15
CA GLU A 124 -6.53 -11.95 9.70
C GLU A 124 -6.12 -10.54 9.25
N SER A 125 -5.34 -10.45 8.16
CA SER A 125 -4.92 -9.17 7.58
C SER A 125 -5.95 -8.71 6.55
N ILE A 126 -6.69 -7.64 6.87
CA ILE A 126 -7.72 -7.07 5.99
C ILE A 126 -7.23 -5.70 5.49
N PRO A 127 -6.95 -5.53 4.19
CA PRO A 127 -6.49 -4.25 3.67
C PRO A 127 -7.58 -3.18 3.77
N LEU A 128 -7.28 -2.05 4.43
CA LEU A 128 -8.20 -0.92 4.54
C LEU A 128 -7.96 0.15 3.49
N THR A 129 -6.75 0.21 2.92
CA THR A 129 -6.41 1.19 1.87
C THR A 129 -5.93 0.49 0.60
N LYS A 130 -6.15 1.15 -0.55
CA LYS A 130 -5.68 0.69 -1.87
C LYS A 130 -4.14 0.64 -2.01
N GLY A 131 -3.42 1.13 -1.00
CA GLY A 131 -1.96 1.06 -0.95
C GLY A 131 -1.45 -0.32 -0.56
N CYS A 132 -2.31 -1.16 0.04
CA CYS A 132 -1.99 -2.50 0.46
C CYS A 132 -2.09 -3.47 -0.71
N ASN A 133 -1.19 -4.45 -0.74
CA ASN A 133 -1.38 -5.61 -1.61
C ASN A 133 -2.57 -6.42 -1.08
N ASP A 134 -3.30 -7.09 -1.98
CA ASP A 134 -4.44 -7.96 -1.65
C ASP A 134 -3.99 -9.30 -1.01
N GLY A 135 -2.92 -9.26 -0.19
CA GLY A 135 -2.39 -10.42 0.51
C GLY A 135 -3.44 -10.98 1.47
N GLN A 136 -3.61 -12.30 1.45
CA GLN A 136 -4.58 -13.03 2.28
C GLN A 136 -3.91 -13.63 3.53
N GLY A 137 -2.85 -12.98 4.02
CA GLY A 137 -2.09 -13.48 5.15
C GLY A 137 -2.70 -13.18 6.51
N ARG A 138 -1.98 -13.64 7.53
CA ARG A 138 -2.33 -13.51 8.94
C ARG A 138 -1.17 -12.89 9.70
N TRP A 139 -1.48 -12.03 10.64
CA TRP A 139 -0.54 -11.52 11.62
C TRP A 139 -0.58 -12.39 12.87
N ASP A 140 0.60 -12.86 13.27
CA ASP A 140 0.86 -13.32 14.61
C ASP A 140 1.44 -12.17 15.44
N VAL A 141 0.95 -12.03 16.66
CA VAL A 141 1.26 -10.93 17.56
C VAL A 141 1.68 -11.51 18.90
N GLU A 142 2.97 -11.43 19.20
CA GLU A 142 3.54 -11.91 20.44
C GLU A 142 3.93 -10.73 21.34
N LYS A 143 3.50 -10.78 22.61
CA LYS A 143 4.04 -9.89 23.65
C LYS A 143 5.43 -10.40 24.05
N HIS A 144 6.47 -9.60 23.82
CA HIS A 144 7.83 -10.01 24.19
C HIS A 144 8.22 -9.50 25.59
N THR A 145 8.37 -8.19 25.73
CA THR A 145 8.65 -7.49 27.00
C THR A 145 7.63 -6.36 27.19
N PRO A 146 7.45 -5.82 28.42
CA PRO A 146 6.55 -4.69 28.63
C PRO A 146 6.88 -3.53 27.67
N GLY A 147 5.91 -3.13 26.87
CA GLY A 147 6.09 -2.08 25.86
C GLY A 147 6.73 -2.54 24.54
N VAL A 148 6.98 -3.83 24.32
CA VAL A 148 7.49 -4.36 23.04
C VAL A 148 6.62 -5.51 22.54
N VAL A 149 6.18 -5.41 21.28
CA VAL A 149 5.42 -6.44 20.58
C VAL A 149 6.20 -6.94 19.38
N LYS A 150 6.23 -8.25 19.18
CA LYS A 150 6.74 -8.86 17.97
C LYS A 150 5.56 -9.13 17.03
N LEU A 151 5.67 -8.67 15.80
CA LEU A 151 4.72 -8.97 14.73
C LEU A 151 5.38 -9.86 13.70
N THR A 152 4.64 -10.88 13.29
CA THR A 152 5.04 -11.78 12.21
C THR A 152 3.88 -11.92 11.24
N TYR A 153 4.11 -11.62 9.96
CA TYR A 153 3.14 -11.84 8.89
C TYR A 153 3.39 -13.18 8.24
N LEU A 154 2.34 -13.99 8.14
CA LEU A 154 2.36 -15.31 7.55
C LEU A 154 1.40 -15.38 6.36
N GLU A 155 1.84 -15.97 5.26
CA GLU A 155 0.97 -16.43 4.18
C GLU A 155 1.18 -17.94 4.01
N ASP A 156 0.10 -18.72 3.97
CA ASP A 156 0.16 -20.19 3.89
C ASP A 156 1.10 -20.83 4.95
N ASP A 157 1.07 -20.31 6.18
CA ASP A 157 1.93 -20.69 7.31
C ASP A 157 3.44 -20.42 7.13
N ILE A 158 3.82 -19.66 6.10
CA ILE A 158 5.20 -19.23 5.85
C ILE A 158 5.36 -17.80 6.35
N ALA A 159 6.30 -17.59 7.27
CA ALA A 159 6.64 -16.26 7.75
C ALA A 159 7.35 -15.46 6.63
N LEU A 160 6.72 -14.38 6.19
CA LEU A 160 7.25 -13.50 5.14
C LEU A 160 7.83 -12.21 5.70
N VAL A 161 7.29 -11.74 6.82
CA VAL A 161 7.69 -10.48 7.45
C VAL A 161 7.80 -10.68 8.95
N GLU A 162 8.84 -10.13 9.57
CA GLU A 162 8.94 -10.05 11.03
C GLU A 162 9.50 -8.73 11.51
N GLY A 163 9.11 -8.30 12.70
CA GLY A 163 9.77 -7.19 13.37
C GLY A 163 9.26 -6.95 14.77
N GLU A 164 10.06 -6.21 15.53
CA GLU A 164 9.73 -5.77 16.88
C GLU A 164 9.31 -4.30 16.84
N LEU A 165 8.16 -4.01 17.44
CA LEU A 165 7.65 -2.66 17.62
C LEU A 165 7.62 -2.32 19.10
N SER A 166 8.03 -1.10 19.41
CA SER A 166 8.07 -0.58 20.77
C SER A 166 6.99 0.48 20.96
N ALA A 167 6.34 0.49 22.12
CA ALA A 167 5.51 1.60 22.55
C ALA A 167 6.44 2.82 22.67
N GLY A 168 6.09 3.92 21.99
CA GLY A 168 6.84 5.16 22.10
C GLY A 168 6.95 5.58 23.58
N LEU A 169 8.15 5.97 24.00
CA LEU A 169 8.34 6.53 25.34
C LEU A 169 7.46 7.80 25.48
N PRO A 170 6.81 8.00 26.64
CA PRO A 170 6.10 9.25 26.95
C PRO A 170 7.04 10.46 27.01
#